data_AF-A0A534W6Z5-F1
#
_entry.id   AF-A0A534W6Z5-F1
#
_cell.length_a   1.000
_cell.length_b   1.000
_cell.length_c   1.000
_cell.angle_alpha   90.00
_cell.angle_beta   90.00
_cell.angle_gamma   90.00
#
_symmetry.space_group_name_H-M   'P 1'
#
loop_
_entity.id
_entity.type
_entity.pdbx_description
1 polymer ?
#
loop_
_entity_poly.entity_id
_entity_poly.type
_entity_poly.pdbx_seq_one_letter_code
_entity_poly.pdbx_strand_id
1 'polypeptide(L)'
;MADCVPCATAADCDDGNGCTTDTCSANGACEHLAREGCIPCATAADCDDLNPCTTDTCTGGACGHTDVAGCGPEQCNDGIDNDGDGLVDCADPDCANAPECRPRETCGNCIDDDGDGLVDYEDPDCCREAGALVVERMTLEPAGLERRGNRLAMKARYATSVPPLFDPLAQDTTLQLSDAHGPLFCQTIARAHWKRAHRRRYRFKDGRGRFAGGLEKGRFKVKRNGSVLFRAHGKNVILRATDGDDILVTVRVGNQCTRATMSLRTTKALRFP
;
A
#
# COMPACT_ATOMS: atom_id res chain seq x y z
N MET A 1 4.91 25.03 67.77
CA MET A 1 3.66 25.71 68.13
C MET A 1 2.92 25.83 66.82
N ALA A 2 1.81 25.10 66.65
CA ALA A 2 1.00 25.22 65.43
C ALA A 2 0.26 26.55 65.53
N ASP A 3 0.47 27.43 64.55
CA ASP A 3 -0.23 28.70 64.44
C ASP A 3 -1.71 28.41 64.16
N CYS A 4 -2.51 28.46 65.22
CA CYS A 4 -3.95 28.28 65.13
C CYS A 4 -4.54 29.52 64.48
N VAL A 5 -4.80 29.46 63.17
CA VAL A 5 -5.48 30.53 62.44
C VAL A 5 -6.96 30.53 62.85
N PRO A 6 -7.47 31.64 63.40
CA PRO A 6 -8.87 31.73 63.81
C PRO A 6 -9.79 31.89 62.60
N CYS A 7 -10.96 31.23 62.62
CA CYS A 7 -11.93 31.24 61.54
C CYS A 7 -13.37 31.35 62.03
N ALA A 8 -14.26 31.87 61.19
CA ALA A 8 -15.71 31.84 61.40
C ALA A 8 -16.40 30.85 60.45
N THR A 9 -15.82 30.63 59.28
CA THR A 9 -16.31 29.75 58.22
C THR A 9 -15.14 28.98 57.59
N ALA A 10 -15.45 27.89 56.88
CA ALA A 10 -14.46 27.12 56.14
C ALA A 10 -13.69 27.95 55.09
N ALA A 11 -14.34 28.97 54.49
CA ALA A 11 -13.70 29.85 53.51
C ALA A 11 -12.61 30.75 54.12
N ASP A 12 -12.66 31.01 55.43
CA ASP A 12 -11.59 31.75 56.13
C ASP A 12 -10.31 30.92 56.28
N CYS A 13 -10.39 29.62 56.00
CA CYS A 13 -9.31 28.65 56.10
C CYS A 13 -8.77 28.20 54.74
N ASP A 14 -9.07 28.89 53.64
CA ASP A 14 -8.51 28.56 52.33
C ASP A 14 -6.97 28.75 52.36
N ASP A 15 -6.21 27.65 52.29
CA ASP A 15 -4.74 27.66 52.29
C ASP A 15 -4.16 27.75 50.86
N GLY A 16 -5.03 27.90 49.85
CA GLY A 16 -4.65 27.95 48.44
C GLY A 16 -4.22 26.61 47.87
N ASN A 17 -4.34 25.52 48.62
CA ASN A 17 -4.03 24.17 48.17
C ASN A 17 -5.32 23.44 47.79
N GLY A 18 -5.51 23.19 46.49
CA GLY A 18 -6.69 22.47 45.98
C GLY A 18 -6.84 21.03 46.48
N CYS A 19 -5.79 20.48 47.08
CA CYS A 19 -5.76 19.12 47.62
C CYS A 19 -6.07 19.02 49.10
N THR A 20 -6.42 20.11 49.77
CA THR A 20 -6.89 20.12 51.16
C THR A 20 -8.38 20.43 51.23
N THR A 21 -9.08 19.81 52.18
CA THR A 21 -10.41 20.23 52.57
C THR A 21 -10.28 21.11 53.79
N ASP A 22 -10.54 22.40 53.59
CA ASP A 22 -10.44 23.39 54.64
C ASP A 22 -11.73 23.41 55.46
N THR A 23 -11.58 23.20 56.76
CA THR A 23 -12.69 23.18 57.70
C THR A 23 -12.40 24.12 58.85
N CYS A 24 -13.39 24.93 59.22
CA CYS A 24 -13.35 25.65 60.48
C CYS A 24 -13.92 24.74 61.57
N SER A 25 -13.06 24.28 62.48
CA SER A 25 -13.47 23.43 63.61
C SER A 25 -14.46 24.16 64.54
N ALA A 26 -15.21 23.40 65.34
CA ALA A 26 -16.14 23.97 66.33
C ALA A 26 -15.46 24.89 67.36
N ASN A 27 -14.13 24.81 67.48
CA ASN A 27 -13.31 25.65 68.35
C ASN A 27 -12.85 26.94 67.67
N GLY A 28 -13.28 27.21 66.43
CA GLY A 28 -12.90 28.40 65.65
C GLY A 28 -11.47 28.35 65.13
N ALA A 29 -10.90 27.15 64.96
CA ALA A 29 -9.55 26.94 64.43
C ALA A 29 -9.59 26.25 63.07
N CYS A 30 -8.73 26.69 62.14
CA CYS A 30 -8.59 26.07 60.83
C CYS A 30 -7.98 24.67 60.90
N GLU A 31 -8.59 23.76 60.16
CA GLU A 31 -8.11 22.40 59.93
C GLU A 31 -8.07 22.16 58.42
N HIS A 32 -6.91 21.72 57.91
CA HIS A 32 -6.70 21.42 56.49
C HIS A 32 -6.48 19.92 56.36
N LEU A 33 -7.50 19.20 55.87
CA LEU A 33 -7.41 17.75 55.70
C LEU A 33 -6.95 17.42 54.29
N ALA A 34 -5.75 16.89 54.14
CA ALA A 34 -5.23 16.48 52.83
C ALA A 34 -6.08 15.35 52.22
N ARG A 35 -6.44 15.50 50.94
CA ARG A 35 -7.12 14.50 50.14
C ARG A 35 -6.11 13.46 49.64
N GLU A 36 -6.32 12.22 50.02
CA GLU A 36 -5.46 11.10 49.61
C GLU A 36 -5.43 10.96 48.08
N GLY A 37 -4.23 10.92 47.49
CA GLY A 37 -4.02 10.78 46.06
C GLY A 37 -4.20 12.05 45.22
N CYS A 38 -4.43 13.22 45.83
CA CYS A 38 -4.49 14.49 45.11
C CYS A 38 -3.10 15.10 44.90
N ILE A 39 -2.84 15.62 43.71
CA ILE A 39 -1.57 16.30 43.35
C ILE A 39 -1.85 17.81 43.23
N PRO A 40 -1.18 18.67 44.02
CA PRO A 40 -1.37 20.11 43.95
C PRO A 40 -0.66 20.71 42.73
N CYS A 41 -1.23 21.76 42.14
CA CYS A 41 -0.70 22.40 40.94
C CYS A 41 -0.95 23.92 40.94
N ALA A 42 -0.12 24.66 40.20
CA ALA A 42 -0.38 26.06 39.87
C ALA A 42 -0.84 26.22 38.41
N THR A 43 -0.36 25.36 37.54
CA THR A 43 -0.65 25.35 36.10
C THR A 43 -0.87 23.92 35.61
N ALA A 44 -1.50 23.75 34.45
CA ALA A 44 -1.68 22.45 33.82
C ALA A 44 -0.34 21.71 33.58
N ALA A 45 0.74 22.44 33.31
CA ALA A 45 2.07 21.85 33.11
C ALA A 45 2.66 21.21 34.38
N ASP A 46 2.19 21.60 35.57
CA ASP A 46 2.59 20.95 36.83
C ASP A 46 1.92 19.58 37.01
N CYS A 47 0.91 19.29 36.19
CA CYS A 47 0.14 18.05 36.19
C CYS A 47 0.52 17.11 35.06
N ASP A 48 1.64 17.34 34.36
CA ASP A 48 2.11 16.44 33.29
C ASP A 48 2.39 15.04 33.85
N ASP A 49 1.53 14.07 33.54
CA ASP A 49 1.69 12.67 33.92
C ASP A 49 2.54 11.88 32.91
N LEU A 50 3.12 12.57 31.92
CA LEU A 50 3.83 12.01 30.78
C LEU A 50 2.99 11.04 29.96
N ASN A 51 1.67 11.11 30.08
CA ASN A 51 0.74 10.36 29.27
C ASN A 51 0.14 11.30 28.21
N PRO A 52 0.60 11.23 26.96
CA PRO A 52 0.08 12.05 25.87
C PRO A 52 -1.42 11.79 25.55
N CYS A 53 -1.95 10.64 26.00
CA CYS A 53 -3.35 10.29 25.86
C CYS A 53 -4.27 10.86 26.95
N THR A 54 -3.76 11.70 27.84
CA THR A 54 -4.54 12.46 28.82
C THR A 54 -4.35 13.95 28.59
N THR A 55 -5.40 14.71 28.84
CA THR A 55 -5.31 16.17 28.94
C THR A 55 -5.17 16.53 30.41
N ASP A 56 -4.03 17.10 30.75
CA ASP A 56 -3.75 17.58 32.10
C ASP A 56 -4.38 18.94 32.33
N THR A 57 -5.09 19.05 33.45
CA THR A 57 -5.73 20.29 33.86
C THR A 57 -5.40 20.58 35.31
N CYS A 58 -5.13 21.85 35.60
CA CYS A 58 -5.05 22.34 36.96
C CYS A 58 -6.32 23.13 37.27
N THR A 59 -7.27 22.49 37.97
CA THR A 59 -8.55 23.12 38.31
C THR A 59 -8.67 23.24 39.82
N GLY A 60 -8.80 24.48 40.31
CA GLY A 60 -8.92 24.74 41.75
C GLY A 60 -7.68 24.34 42.55
N GLY A 61 -6.49 24.36 41.94
CA GLY A 61 -5.22 24.00 42.61
C GLY A 61 -4.96 22.49 42.72
N ALA A 62 -5.77 21.66 42.07
CA ALA A 62 -5.61 20.21 42.02
C ALA A 62 -5.50 19.70 40.57
N CYS A 63 -4.64 18.71 40.36
CA CYS A 63 -4.49 18.05 39.08
C CYS A 63 -5.71 17.18 38.75
N GLY A 64 -6.13 17.27 37.49
CA GLY A 64 -7.07 16.35 36.87
C GLY A 64 -6.54 15.92 35.51
N HIS A 65 -6.60 14.61 35.25
CA HIS A 65 -6.23 14.01 33.97
C HIS A 65 -7.50 13.48 33.33
N THR A 66 -7.78 13.89 32.09
CA THR A 66 -8.95 13.41 31.35
C THR A 66 -8.51 12.75 30.06
N ASP A 67 -8.97 11.53 29.81
CA ASP A 67 -8.63 10.79 28.59
C ASP A 67 -8.99 11.59 27.33
N VAL A 68 -8.05 11.66 26.40
CA VAL A 68 -8.27 12.21 25.07
C VAL A 68 -9.22 11.28 24.32
N ALA A 69 -10.33 11.83 23.82
CA ALA A 69 -11.29 11.05 23.04
C ALA A 69 -10.64 10.57 21.74
N GLY A 70 -10.65 9.26 21.51
CA GLY A 70 -9.99 8.64 20.36
C GLY A 70 -8.63 8.03 20.69
N CYS A 71 -8.07 8.24 21.88
CA CYS A 71 -6.83 7.55 22.25
C CYS A 71 -7.04 6.04 22.41
N GLY A 72 -6.09 5.26 21.91
CA GLY A 72 -6.17 3.81 21.75
C GLY A 72 -5.17 3.29 20.69
N PRO A 73 -5.45 2.15 20.05
CA PRO A 73 -4.67 1.71 18.90
C PRO A 73 -4.71 2.75 17.77
N GLU A 74 -3.58 2.94 17.10
CA GLU A 74 -3.43 3.96 16.06
C GLU A 74 -4.45 3.82 14.92
N GLN A 75 -5.14 4.93 14.60
CA GLN A 75 -6.11 5.04 13.52
C GLN A 75 -5.63 6.08 12.50
N CYS A 76 -5.03 5.58 11.42
CA CYS A 76 -4.26 6.35 10.46
C CYS A 76 -5.02 7.33 9.54
N ASN A 77 -6.27 7.66 9.84
CA ASN A 77 -7.10 8.51 8.98
C ASN A 77 -8.12 9.40 9.72
N ASP A 78 -8.02 9.52 11.04
CA ASP A 78 -8.99 10.27 11.84
C ASP A 78 -8.50 11.68 12.24
N GLY A 79 -7.24 12.01 11.98
CA GLY A 79 -6.65 13.31 12.30
C GLY A 79 -6.23 13.47 13.75
N ILE A 80 -6.19 12.39 14.53
CA ILE A 80 -5.82 12.34 15.93
C ILE A 80 -4.56 11.48 16.07
N ASP A 81 -3.72 11.81 17.05
CA ASP A 81 -2.63 10.95 17.52
C ASP A 81 -3.24 9.97 18.54
N ASN A 82 -3.60 8.76 18.11
CA ASN A 82 -4.37 7.87 18.97
C ASN A 82 -3.47 7.15 19.99
N ASP A 83 -2.19 6.93 19.69
CA ASP A 83 -1.28 6.24 20.61
C ASP A 83 -0.43 7.20 21.49
N GLY A 84 -0.46 8.49 21.15
CA GLY A 84 0.14 9.59 21.87
C GLY A 84 1.63 9.81 21.58
N ASP A 85 2.22 9.20 20.56
CA ASP A 85 3.66 9.35 20.33
C ASP A 85 4.08 10.74 19.78
N GLY A 86 3.11 11.60 19.51
CA GLY A 86 3.26 12.96 18.99
C GLY A 86 3.15 13.05 17.47
N LEU A 87 2.80 11.96 16.79
CA LEU A 87 2.63 11.87 15.35
C LEU A 87 1.16 11.56 15.02
N VAL A 88 0.69 12.06 13.88
CA VAL A 88 -0.73 11.98 13.52
C VAL A 88 -0.86 11.35 12.14
N ASP A 89 -1.74 10.36 12.01
CA ASP A 89 -2.07 9.68 10.75
C ASP A 89 -0.81 9.29 9.96
N CYS A 90 -0.70 9.70 8.69
CA CYS A 90 0.42 9.37 7.82
C CYS A 90 1.75 10.04 8.19
N ALA A 91 1.78 10.92 9.19
CA ALA A 91 3.02 11.37 9.80
C ALA A 91 3.57 10.36 10.81
N ASP A 92 2.74 9.43 11.29
CA ASP A 92 3.07 8.37 12.21
C ASP A 92 3.71 7.16 11.48
N PRO A 93 4.90 6.70 11.89
CA PRO A 93 5.54 5.47 11.43
C PRO A 93 4.71 4.20 11.63
N ASP A 94 3.87 4.13 12.67
CA ASP A 94 2.98 3.00 12.93
C ASP A 94 1.87 2.92 11.86
N CYS A 95 1.60 4.04 11.18
CA CYS A 95 0.74 4.13 10.00
C CYS A 95 1.41 3.84 8.66
N ALA A 96 2.70 3.46 8.63
CA ALA A 96 3.42 3.25 7.37
C ALA A 96 2.77 2.21 6.43
N ASN A 97 2.01 1.26 6.98
CA ASN A 97 1.31 0.22 6.20
C ASN A 97 -0.20 0.49 6.02
N ALA A 98 -0.72 1.61 6.52
CA ALA A 98 -2.12 1.97 6.38
C ALA A 98 -2.43 2.33 4.91
N PRO A 99 -3.47 1.75 4.28
CA PRO A 99 -3.78 1.96 2.85
C PRO A 99 -3.88 3.42 2.41
N GLU A 100 -4.37 4.28 3.30
CA GLU A 100 -4.50 5.73 3.14
C GLU A 100 -3.17 6.49 3.13
N CYS A 101 -2.14 5.95 3.76
CA CYS A 101 -0.83 6.57 3.93
C CYS A 101 0.23 6.02 2.98
N ARG A 102 -0.06 4.89 2.33
CA ARG A 102 0.79 4.34 1.29
C ARG A 102 0.76 5.26 0.06
N PRO A 103 1.92 5.42 -0.64
CA PRO A 103 1.92 6.07 -1.94
C PRO A 103 0.92 5.37 -2.86
N ARG A 104 0.30 6.09 -3.80
CA ARG A 104 -0.54 5.42 -4.80
C ARG A 104 0.32 4.78 -5.88
N GLU A 105 -0.04 3.58 -6.28
CA GLU A 105 0.62 2.88 -7.37
C GLU A 105 0.50 3.65 -8.70
N THR A 106 1.64 3.93 -9.38
CA THR A 106 1.64 4.60 -10.68
C THR A 106 1.60 3.58 -11.82
N CYS A 107 0.39 3.15 -12.15
CA CYS A 107 0.16 2.11 -13.14
C CYS A 107 0.84 2.32 -14.51
N GLY A 108 1.65 1.33 -14.89
CA GLY A 108 2.30 1.18 -16.18
C GLY A 108 3.74 1.68 -16.26
N ASN A 109 4.38 1.98 -15.12
CA ASN A 109 5.78 2.42 -15.05
C ASN A 109 6.77 1.27 -14.73
N CYS A 110 6.25 0.07 -14.43
CA CYS A 110 6.96 -1.16 -14.09
C CYS A 110 7.78 -1.08 -12.79
N ILE A 111 7.32 -0.27 -11.84
CA ILE A 111 7.88 -0.09 -10.51
C ILE A 111 6.76 -0.40 -9.51
N ASP A 112 7.13 -0.91 -8.33
CA ASP A 112 6.27 -0.98 -7.16
C ASP A 112 6.41 0.37 -6.44
N ASP A 113 5.49 1.30 -6.71
CA ASP A 113 5.54 2.67 -6.18
C ASP A 113 4.96 2.76 -4.76
N ASP A 114 4.07 1.83 -4.38
CA ASP A 114 3.41 1.81 -3.08
C ASP A 114 4.12 0.91 -2.04
N GLY A 115 5.02 0.03 -2.49
CA GLY A 115 5.87 -0.83 -1.67
C GLY A 115 5.21 -2.11 -1.14
N ASP A 116 4.10 -2.61 -1.70
CA ASP A 116 3.49 -3.88 -1.23
C ASP A 116 4.10 -5.14 -1.86
N GLY A 117 5.08 -4.97 -2.74
CA GLY A 117 5.72 -6.05 -3.47
C GLY A 117 4.96 -6.48 -4.72
N LEU A 118 3.85 -5.84 -5.06
CA LEU A 118 3.17 -5.98 -6.35
C LEU A 118 3.56 -4.82 -7.26
N VAL A 119 3.60 -5.09 -8.56
CA VAL A 119 4.04 -4.10 -9.56
C VAL A 119 2.91 -3.89 -10.55
N ASP A 120 2.61 -2.64 -10.88
CA ASP A 120 1.68 -2.23 -11.92
C ASP A 120 0.41 -3.10 -11.98
N TYR A 121 0.20 -3.83 -13.07
CA TYR A 121 -1.05 -4.52 -13.35
C TYR A 121 -1.14 -5.90 -12.67
N GLU A 122 -0.17 -6.22 -11.82
CA GLU A 122 -0.26 -7.31 -10.84
C GLU A 122 -0.79 -6.82 -9.49
N ASP A 123 -0.72 -5.51 -9.25
CA ASP A 123 -1.30 -4.81 -8.11
C ASP A 123 -2.84 -4.65 -8.24
N PRO A 124 -3.63 -4.92 -7.19
CA PRO A 124 -5.04 -4.56 -7.08
C PRO A 124 -5.39 -3.08 -7.32
N ASP A 125 -4.50 -2.14 -6.98
CA ASP A 125 -4.72 -0.69 -7.14
C ASP A 125 -4.75 -0.29 -8.61
N CYS A 126 -4.02 -1.02 -9.47
CA CYS A 126 -4.09 -0.86 -10.92
C CYS A 126 -5.06 -1.80 -11.61
N CYS A 127 -5.23 -3.02 -11.08
CA CYS A 127 -6.01 -4.10 -11.67
C CYS A 127 -6.76 -4.89 -10.59
N ARG A 128 -7.81 -4.28 -10.04
CA ARG A 128 -8.66 -4.90 -9.01
C ARG A 128 -9.29 -6.22 -9.43
N GLU A 129 -9.71 -6.31 -10.69
CA GLU A 129 -10.32 -7.51 -11.26
C GLU A 129 -9.53 -7.96 -12.49
N ALA A 130 -9.11 -9.23 -12.49
CA ALA A 130 -8.40 -9.85 -13.60
C ALA A 130 -9.22 -11.01 -14.19
N GLY A 131 -9.39 -11.01 -15.50
CA GLY A 131 -9.93 -12.15 -16.24
C GLY A 131 -8.92 -13.30 -16.34
N ALA A 132 -9.42 -14.49 -16.69
CA ALA A 132 -8.56 -15.66 -16.90
C ALA A 132 -7.79 -15.58 -18.23
N LEU A 133 -6.47 -15.53 -18.16
CA LEU A 133 -5.57 -15.78 -19.29
C LEU A 133 -5.39 -17.30 -19.44
N VAL A 134 -5.33 -17.81 -20.67
CA VAL A 134 -4.93 -19.21 -20.90
C VAL A 134 -3.67 -19.25 -21.72
N VAL A 135 -2.53 -19.51 -21.09
CA VAL A 135 -1.26 -19.66 -21.80
C VAL A 135 -1.23 -21.01 -22.50
N GLU A 136 -1.11 -20.97 -23.83
CA GLU A 136 -1.08 -22.17 -24.68
C GLU A 136 0.35 -22.62 -25.02
N ARG A 137 1.33 -21.71 -24.90
CA ARG A 137 2.76 -21.98 -25.08
C ARG A 137 3.57 -20.82 -24.55
N MET A 138 4.65 -21.11 -23.83
CA MET A 138 5.60 -20.12 -23.34
C MET A 138 7.04 -20.64 -23.45
N THR A 139 7.97 -19.73 -23.67
CA THR A 139 9.41 -20.01 -23.68
C THR A 139 10.12 -18.79 -23.10
N LEU A 140 10.83 -19.00 -21.99
CA LEU A 140 11.76 -18.04 -21.39
C LEU A 140 13.17 -18.62 -21.47
N GLU A 141 14.10 -17.84 -22.00
CA GLU A 141 15.53 -18.19 -22.09
C GLU A 141 16.34 -17.02 -21.52
N PRO A 142 16.50 -16.90 -20.19
CA PRO A 142 17.40 -15.91 -19.61
C PRO A 142 18.87 -16.23 -19.97
N ALA A 143 19.67 -15.19 -20.16
CA ALA A 143 21.05 -15.25 -20.58
C ALA A 143 21.88 -15.80 -19.42
N GLY A 144 22.48 -16.97 -19.64
CA GLY A 144 23.16 -17.75 -18.60
C GLY A 144 23.18 -19.25 -18.89
N LEU A 145 22.27 -19.73 -19.77
CA LEU A 145 22.18 -21.14 -20.12
C LEU A 145 23.01 -21.55 -21.36
N GLU A 146 23.09 -20.76 -22.45
CA GLU A 146 23.80 -21.19 -23.69
C GLU A 146 24.33 -20.04 -24.60
N ARG A 147 25.00 -19.00 -24.07
CA ARG A 147 25.61 -17.90 -24.88
C ARG A 147 24.64 -17.17 -25.86
N ARG A 148 23.33 -17.33 -25.70
CA ARG A 148 22.28 -16.64 -26.44
C ARG A 148 21.64 -15.58 -25.55
N GLY A 149 21.27 -14.45 -26.15
CA GLY A 149 20.58 -13.36 -25.46
C GLY A 149 19.22 -13.79 -24.91
N ASN A 150 18.72 -13.03 -23.94
CA ASN A 150 17.44 -13.22 -23.29
C ASN A 150 16.28 -13.35 -24.29
N ARG A 151 15.54 -14.47 -24.28
CA ARG A 151 14.40 -14.68 -25.19
C ARG A 151 13.09 -14.85 -24.42
N LEU A 152 12.04 -14.22 -24.96
CA LEU A 152 10.66 -14.45 -24.55
C LEU A 152 9.84 -14.80 -25.79
N ALA A 153 9.08 -15.88 -25.72
CA ALA A 153 8.05 -16.19 -26.70
C ALA A 153 6.83 -16.76 -26.00
N MET A 154 5.65 -16.17 -26.23
CA MET A 154 4.40 -16.67 -25.68
C MET A 154 3.28 -16.70 -26.71
N LYS A 155 2.34 -17.59 -26.46
CA LYS A 155 1.05 -17.66 -27.12
C LYS A 155 0.02 -17.94 -26.02
N ALA A 156 -0.97 -17.07 -25.93
CA ALA A 156 -2.05 -17.21 -24.99
C ALA A 156 -3.38 -16.95 -25.67
N ARG A 157 -4.45 -17.48 -25.09
CA ARG A 157 -5.81 -17.00 -25.30
C ARG A 157 -6.07 -15.95 -24.24
N TYR A 158 -6.12 -14.71 -24.69
CA TYR A 158 -6.36 -13.52 -23.88
C TYR A 158 -7.77 -13.52 -23.31
N ALA A 159 -8.77 -13.89 -24.13
CA ALA A 159 -10.16 -13.95 -23.68
C ALA A 159 -10.96 -14.99 -24.49
N THR A 160 -12.00 -15.55 -23.88
CA THR A 160 -12.92 -16.52 -24.51
C THR A 160 -13.90 -15.87 -25.49
N SER A 161 -14.23 -14.60 -25.27
CA SER A 161 -14.95 -13.68 -26.16
C SER A 161 -14.17 -12.36 -26.28
N VAL A 162 -14.56 -11.46 -27.18
CA VAL A 162 -13.92 -10.13 -27.26
C VAL A 162 -14.41 -9.28 -26.09
N PRO A 163 -13.53 -8.82 -25.17
CA PRO A 163 -13.97 -8.00 -24.05
C PRO A 163 -14.56 -6.66 -24.52
N PRO A 164 -15.48 -6.06 -23.77
CA PRO A 164 -15.93 -4.69 -24.00
C PRO A 164 -14.73 -3.74 -24.09
N LEU A 165 -14.79 -2.79 -25.02
CA LEU A 165 -13.75 -1.76 -25.22
C LEU A 165 -12.35 -2.31 -25.58
N PHE A 166 -12.21 -3.60 -25.92
CA PHE A 166 -10.95 -4.16 -26.39
C PHE A 166 -10.54 -3.52 -27.73
N ASP A 167 -9.57 -2.62 -27.70
CA ASP A 167 -8.94 -2.09 -28.91
C ASP A 167 -7.45 -1.75 -28.69
N PRO A 168 -6.53 -2.61 -29.14
CA PRO A 168 -5.09 -2.34 -29.08
C PRO A 168 -4.61 -1.12 -29.89
N LEU A 169 -5.46 -0.54 -30.76
CA LEU A 169 -5.14 0.70 -31.49
C LEU A 169 -5.51 1.95 -30.70
N ALA A 170 -6.43 1.83 -29.74
CA ALA A 170 -6.86 2.91 -28.87
C ALA A 170 -6.23 2.82 -27.48
N GLN A 171 -5.73 1.65 -27.09
CA GLN A 171 -5.27 1.36 -25.73
C GLN A 171 -3.89 0.70 -25.72
N ASP A 172 -3.09 1.06 -24.73
CA ASP A 172 -1.77 0.48 -24.55
C ASP A 172 -1.88 -0.96 -24.03
N THR A 173 -0.94 -1.80 -24.47
CA THR A 173 -0.87 -3.21 -24.08
C THR A 173 0.31 -3.43 -23.16
N THR A 174 0.11 -3.99 -21.97
CA THR A 174 1.21 -4.33 -21.06
C THR A 174 1.35 -5.84 -20.96
N LEU A 175 2.59 -6.31 -21.01
CA LEU A 175 2.96 -7.68 -20.69
C LEU A 175 3.87 -7.64 -19.47
N GLN A 176 3.43 -8.30 -18.42
CA GLN A 176 4.16 -8.43 -17.17
C GLN A 176 4.27 -9.91 -16.80
N LEU A 177 5.45 -10.26 -16.31
CA LEU A 177 5.83 -11.57 -15.82
C LEU A 177 6.51 -11.38 -14.47
N SER A 178 6.15 -12.19 -13.48
CA SER A 178 6.80 -12.23 -12.17
C SER A 178 6.87 -13.67 -11.65
N ASP A 179 7.71 -13.88 -10.63
CA ASP A 179 7.72 -15.09 -9.80
C ASP A 179 7.80 -14.68 -8.31
N ALA A 180 8.01 -15.64 -7.41
CA ALA A 180 8.11 -15.40 -5.97
C ALA A 180 9.22 -14.40 -5.56
N HIS A 181 10.18 -14.11 -6.43
CA HIS A 181 11.28 -13.17 -6.21
C HIS A 181 11.06 -11.83 -6.94
N GLY A 182 9.84 -11.55 -7.39
CA GLY A 182 9.45 -10.29 -8.02
C GLY A 182 9.51 -10.31 -9.56
N PRO A 183 9.52 -9.13 -10.22
CA PRO A 183 9.30 -9.03 -11.66
C PRO A 183 10.42 -9.70 -12.46
N LEU A 184 10.01 -10.43 -13.48
CA LEU A 184 10.86 -11.06 -14.50
C LEU A 184 10.97 -10.19 -15.74
N PHE A 185 9.84 -9.64 -16.17
CA PHE A 185 9.70 -8.80 -17.36
C PHE A 185 8.46 -7.92 -17.17
N CYS A 186 8.59 -6.61 -17.33
CA CYS A 186 7.45 -5.70 -17.40
C CYS A 186 7.70 -4.68 -18.51
N GLN A 187 6.79 -4.61 -19.49
CA GLN A 187 6.86 -3.63 -20.56
C GLN A 187 5.49 -3.29 -21.14
N THR A 188 5.30 -2.01 -21.44
CA THR A 188 4.15 -1.47 -22.15
C THR A 188 4.45 -1.26 -23.63
N ILE A 189 3.64 -1.86 -24.50
CA ILE A 189 3.59 -1.57 -25.93
C ILE A 189 2.53 -0.49 -26.16
N ALA A 190 2.98 0.75 -26.35
CA ALA A 190 2.08 1.87 -26.61
C ALA A 190 1.20 1.63 -27.86
N ARG A 191 -0.06 2.08 -27.79
CA ARG A 191 -1.08 2.00 -28.86
C ARG A 191 -0.57 2.51 -30.21
N ALA A 192 0.29 3.52 -30.20
CA ALA A 192 0.90 4.11 -31.39
C ALA A 192 1.77 3.12 -32.20
N HIS A 193 2.28 2.06 -31.56
CA HIS A 193 3.07 1.03 -32.21
C HIS A 193 2.21 -0.14 -32.74
N TRP A 194 0.93 -0.20 -32.40
CA TRP A 194 0.00 -1.17 -32.92
C TRP A 194 -0.54 -0.75 -34.29
N LYS A 195 -0.64 -1.72 -35.21
CA LYS A 195 -1.22 -1.51 -36.53
C LYS A 195 -2.31 -2.53 -36.81
N ARG A 196 -3.37 -2.10 -37.48
CA ARG A 196 -4.41 -2.99 -38.02
C ARG A 196 -3.85 -3.73 -39.23
N ALA A 197 -3.44 -4.99 -39.04
CA ALA A 197 -2.92 -5.83 -40.12
C ALA A 197 -4.05 -6.46 -40.96
N HIS A 198 -5.26 -6.58 -40.40
CA HIS A 198 -6.47 -7.11 -41.03
C HIS A 198 -7.68 -6.78 -40.14
N ARG A 199 -8.92 -6.94 -40.63
CA ARG A 199 -10.17 -6.73 -39.86
C ARG A 199 -10.33 -7.48 -38.52
N ARG A 200 -9.44 -8.42 -38.21
CA ARG A 200 -9.44 -9.23 -36.96
C ARG A 200 -8.02 -9.49 -36.44
N ARG A 201 -7.04 -8.71 -36.89
CA ARG A 201 -5.63 -8.90 -36.54
C ARG A 201 -4.96 -7.55 -36.29
N TYR A 202 -4.41 -7.41 -35.09
CA TYR A 202 -3.59 -6.29 -34.67
C TYR A 202 -2.16 -6.77 -34.55
N ARG A 203 -1.20 -5.94 -34.99
CA ARG A 203 0.21 -6.33 -35.03
C ARG A 203 1.09 -5.19 -34.57
N PHE A 204 1.97 -5.52 -33.63
CA PHE A 204 3.16 -4.77 -33.27
C PHE A 204 4.38 -5.44 -33.92
N LYS A 205 5.30 -4.63 -34.46
CA LYS A 205 6.57 -5.10 -35.01
C LYS A 205 7.65 -4.06 -34.75
N ASP A 206 8.69 -4.46 -34.04
CA ASP A 206 9.91 -3.71 -33.80
C ASP A 206 11.11 -4.63 -34.04
N GLY A 207 11.70 -4.56 -35.23
CA GLY A 207 12.84 -5.42 -35.56
C GLY A 207 14.11 -5.13 -34.75
N ARG A 208 14.16 -4.01 -34.02
CA ARG A 208 15.32 -3.60 -33.21
C ARG A 208 15.09 -3.77 -31.70
N GLY A 209 13.87 -4.08 -31.26
CA GLY A 209 13.53 -4.32 -29.85
C GLY A 209 13.72 -3.10 -28.93
N ARG A 210 13.55 -1.89 -29.46
CA ARG A 210 13.77 -0.62 -28.75
C ARG A 210 12.57 -0.14 -27.93
N PHE A 211 11.34 -0.51 -28.33
CA PHE A 211 10.13 0.17 -27.81
C PHE A 211 9.42 -0.52 -26.65
N ALA A 212 9.75 -1.78 -26.35
CA ALA A 212 9.09 -2.55 -25.29
C ALA A 212 10.06 -3.60 -24.72
N GLY A 213 11.17 -3.13 -24.15
CA GLY A 213 12.19 -3.94 -23.48
C GLY A 213 12.64 -5.18 -24.24
N GLY A 214 12.89 -5.05 -25.55
CA GLY A 214 13.34 -6.15 -26.41
C GLY A 214 12.25 -7.02 -27.05
N LEU A 215 10.96 -6.71 -26.83
CA LEU A 215 9.88 -7.33 -27.60
C LEU A 215 9.95 -6.87 -29.06
N GLU A 216 10.00 -7.84 -29.97
CA GLU A 216 10.08 -7.58 -31.40
C GLU A 216 8.73 -7.67 -32.10
N LYS A 217 7.82 -8.49 -31.57
CA LYS A 217 6.54 -8.82 -32.22
C LYS A 217 5.46 -8.99 -31.17
N GLY A 218 4.33 -8.35 -31.42
CA GLY A 218 3.08 -8.53 -30.69
C GLY A 218 1.95 -8.77 -31.67
N ARG A 219 0.99 -9.64 -31.33
CA ARG A 219 -0.15 -9.89 -32.20
C ARG A 219 -1.40 -10.33 -31.45
N PHE A 220 -2.46 -9.54 -31.57
CA PHE A 220 -3.81 -9.98 -31.25
C PHE A 220 -4.52 -10.52 -32.50
N LYS A 221 -5.24 -11.64 -32.36
CA LYS A 221 -6.09 -12.21 -33.40
C LYS A 221 -7.45 -12.58 -32.81
N VAL A 222 -8.50 -11.89 -33.26
CA VAL A 222 -9.89 -12.24 -32.96
C VAL A 222 -10.31 -13.41 -33.85
N LYS A 223 -10.75 -14.50 -33.24
CA LYS A 223 -11.18 -15.72 -33.94
C LYS A 223 -12.62 -15.58 -34.45
N ARG A 224 -13.12 -16.61 -35.14
CA ARG A 224 -14.52 -16.62 -35.60
C ARG A 224 -15.50 -16.85 -34.45
N ASN A 225 -15.09 -17.62 -33.44
CA ASN A 225 -15.84 -17.91 -32.22
C ASN A 225 -15.73 -16.80 -31.14
N GLY A 226 -15.30 -15.58 -31.50
CA GLY A 226 -15.13 -14.49 -30.53
C GLY A 226 -13.83 -14.51 -29.72
N SER A 227 -13.22 -15.66 -29.46
CA SER A 227 -11.99 -15.73 -28.65
C SER A 227 -10.83 -14.89 -29.22
N VAL A 228 -10.03 -14.32 -28.31
CA VAL A 228 -8.90 -13.46 -28.65
C VAL A 228 -7.60 -14.19 -28.35
N LEU A 229 -6.75 -14.39 -29.36
CA LEU A 229 -5.40 -14.90 -29.17
C LEU A 229 -4.39 -13.77 -29.10
N PHE A 230 -3.48 -13.85 -28.13
CA PHE A 230 -2.31 -13.01 -28.00
C PHE A 230 -1.03 -13.80 -28.29
N ARG A 231 -0.05 -13.14 -28.90
CA ARG A 231 1.31 -13.65 -29.05
C ARG A 231 2.30 -12.52 -28.86
N ALA A 232 3.36 -12.78 -28.11
CA ALA A 232 4.51 -11.90 -27.98
C ALA A 232 5.80 -12.68 -28.25
N HIS A 233 6.79 -12.03 -28.84
CA HIS A 233 8.11 -12.62 -29.12
C HIS A 233 9.20 -11.54 -29.14
N GLY A 234 10.33 -11.82 -28.48
CA GLY A 234 11.57 -11.03 -28.49
C GLY A 234 12.80 -11.92 -28.31
N LYS A 235 13.98 -11.45 -28.72
CA LYS A 235 15.25 -12.22 -28.70
C LYS A 235 16.36 -11.61 -27.84
N ASN A 236 16.16 -10.38 -27.37
CA ASN A 236 17.06 -9.68 -26.44
C ASN A 236 16.21 -8.94 -25.41
N VAL A 237 15.25 -9.64 -24.80
CA VAL A 237 14.36 -9.04 -23.82
C VAL A 237 15.10 -8.73 -22.53
N ILE A 238 14.71 -7.70 -21.81
CA ILE A 238 15.26 -7.47 -20.46
C ILE A 238 14.53 -8.45 -19.53
N LEU A 239 15.19 -9.54 -19.16
CA LEU A 239 14.60 -10.66 -18.43
C LEU A 239 15.53 -11.06 -17.28
N ARG A 240 15.00 -11.11 -16.06
CA ARG A 240 15.70 -11.67 -14.89
C ARG A 240 15.77 -13.19 -14.99
N ALA A 241 16.81 -13.80 -14.42
CA ALA A 241 16.90 -15.25 -14.29
C ALA A 241 15.82 -15.79 -13.34
N THR A 242 15.32 -16.99 -13.63
CA THR A 242 14.28 -17.69 -12.87
C THR A 242 14.46 -19.20 -13.06
N ASP A 243 14.00 -20.00 -12.10
CA ASP A 243 13.91 -21.46 -12.19
C ASP A 243 12.69 -21.92 -13.02
N GLY A 244 11.74 -21.01 -13.26
CA GLY A 244 10.53 -21.27 -14.03
C GLY A 244 9.33 -21.68 -13.19
N ASP A 245 9.41 -21.66 -11.87
CA ASP A 245 8.30 -22.03 -10.99
C ASP A 245 7.39 -20.83 -10.71
N ASP A 246 6.09 -21.10 -10.58
CA ASP A 246 5.04 -20.13 -10.22
C ASP A 246 5.07 -18.80 -10.99
N ILE A 247 5.34 -18.89 -12.29
CA ILE A 247 5.39 -17.72 -13.18
C ILE A 247 3.97 -17.16 -13.33
N LEU A 248 3.76 -15.97 -12.77
CA LEU A 248 2.57 -15.16 -13.03
C LEU A 248 2.75 -14.44 -14.37
N VAL A 249 1.74 -14.55 -15.22
CA VAL A 249 1.69 -13.92 -16.54
C VAL A 249 0.49 -13.00 -16.59
N THR A 250 0.76 -11.70 -16.73
CA THR A 250 -0.26 -10.66 -16.83
C THR A 250 -0.23 -10.03 -18.20
N VAL A 251 -1.37 -10.05 -18.89
CA VAL A 251 -1.57 -9.32 -20.15
C VAL A 251 -2.71 -8.34 -19.98
N ARG A 252 -2.42 -7.06 -20.21
CA ARG A 252 -3.38 -5.96 -20.10
C ARG A 252 -3.62 -5.29 -21.45
N VAL A 253 -4.86 -4.92 -21.76
CA VAL A 253 -5.20 -3.99 -22.85
C VAL A 253 -6.19 -2.96 -22.33
N GLY A 254 -5.79 -1.69 -22.23
CA GLY A 254 -6.60 -0.69 -21.52
C GLY A 254 -6.89 -1.16 -20.10
N ASN A 255 -8.11 -0.99 -19.59
CA ASN A 255 -8.43 -1.41 -18.22
C ASN A 255 -8.77 -2.91 -18.10
N GLN A 256 -8.43 -3.73 -19.10
CA GLN A 256 -8.75 -5.15 -19.14
C GLN A 256 -7.51 -5.98 -18.84
N CYS A 257 -7.42 -6.44 -17.59
CA CYS A 257 -6.32 -7.23 -17.07
C CYS A 257 -6.66 -8.72 -17.18
N THR A 258 -5.70 -9.55 -17.60
CA THR A 258 -5.86 -11.01 -17.64
C THR A 258 -4.63 -11.67 -17.08
N ARG A 259 -4.81 -12.67 -16.22
CA ARG A 259 -3.72 -13.29 -15.47
C ARG A 259 -3.76 -14.82 -15.57
N ALA A 260 -2.59 -15.45 -15.51
CA ALA A 260 -2.43 -16.89 -15.36
C ALA A 260 -1.12 -17.21 -14.66
N THR A 261 -1.15 -18.15 -13.72
CA THR A 261 0.05 -18.70 -13.07
C THR A 261 0.39 -20.05 -13.68
N MET A 262 1.67 -20.33 -13.90
CA MET A 262 2.15 -21.62 -14.41
C MET A 262 3.60 -21.89 -14.04
N SER A 263 3.98 -23.17 -14.00
CA SER A 263 5.38 -23.57 -13.97
C SER A 263 5.88 -23.99 -15.36
N LEU A 264 7.13 -23.64 -15.68
CA LEU A 264 7.80 -23.96 -16.93
C LEU A 264 8.80 -25.09 -16.69
N ARG A 265 8.75 -26.13 -17.53
CA ARG A 265 9.71 -27.24 -17.43
C ARG A 265 11.12 -26.78 -17.81
N THR A 266 12.07 -27.10 -16.94
CA THR A 266 13.51 -26.94 -17.16
C THR A 266 13.99 -28.00 -18.15
N THR A 267 14.25 -27.59 -19.39
CA THR A 267 14.91 -28.46 -20.38
C THR A 267 16.27 -27.85 -20.77
N LYS A 268 16.38 -27.22 -21.94
CA LYS A 268 17.47 -26.29 -22.32
C LYS A 268 17.02 -24.82 -22.31
N ALA A 269 15.72 -24.62 -22.11
CA ALA A 269 14.97 -23.39 -22.03
C ALA A 269 13.79 -23.68 -21.11
N LEU A 270 13.28 -22.68 -20.39
CA LEU A 270 12.05 -22.81 -19.62
C LEU A 270 10.88 -22.84 -20.60
N ARG A 271 10.18 -23.97 -20.70
CA ARG A 271 9.09 -24.14 -21.66
C ARG A 271 7.82 -24.59 -20.96
N PHE A 272 6.70 -24.02 -21.39
CA PHE A 272 5.39 -24.52 -21.01
C PHE A 272 5.27 -25.99 -21.47
N PRO A 273 4.75 -26.90 -20.62
CA PRO A 273 4.58 -28.30 -20.97
C PRO A 273 3.78 -28.54 -22.25
#